data_AF-A0A175VRP3-F1
#
_entry.id   AF-A0A175VRP3-F1
#
_cell.length_a   1.000
_cell.length_b   1.000
_cell.length_c   1.000
_cell.angle_alpha   90.00
_cell.angle_beta   90.00
_cell.angle_gamma   90.00
#
_symmetry.space_group_name_H-M   'P 1'
#
loop_
_entity.id
_entity.type
_entity.pdbx_description
1 polymer ?
#
loop_
_entity_poly.entity_id
_entity_poly.type
_entity_poly.pdbx_seq_one_letter_code
_entity_poly.pdbx_strand_id
1 'polypeptide(L)'
;MSVNTLAFTLRLAGLLFSLPFSLAQRTPWENLVLADCGIGLGPNGGSTSREMIYYDGNVWTGNGLETFRPKMMVNVPWSGSYPWGQAGGVSATMPNGDVFTVYINRDIKDPHAAGDAWHKYEMDKPLKCYSYHQDRVYQLDDGKWCSSAYVCNHRGAPYVKPDGDACDAL
;
A
#
# COMPACT_ATOMS: atom_id res chain seq x y z
N MET A 1 -34.67 61.02 1.92
CA MET A 1 -33.84 60.08 1.13
C MET A 1 -33.75 58.80 1.95
N SER A 2 -34.50 57.75 1.58
CA SER A 2 -34.70 56.56 2.41
C SER A 2 -33.64 55.51 2.10
N VAL A 3 -32.90 55.11 3.14
CA VAL A 3 -31.85 54.09 3.10
C VAL A 3 -32.52 52.72 3.32
N ASN A 4 -32.53 51.87 2.29
CA ASN A 4 -33.01 50.48 2.41
C ASN A 4 -31.84 49.54 2.66
N THR A 5 -31.48 49.40 3.94
CA THR A 5 -30.39 48.60 4.51
C THR A 5 -30.81 47.15 4.76
N LEU A 6 -31.30 46.44 3.73
CA LEU A 6 -31.93 45.11 3.92
C LEU A 6 -31.35 44.01 3.00
N ALA A 7 -30.04 44.00 2.79
CA ALA A 7 -29.38 42.94 2.00
C ALA A 7 -28.03 42.47 2.56
N PHE A 8 -27.73 42.68 3.85
CA PHE A 8 -26.42 42.34 4.43
C PHE A 8 -26.48 41.45 5.68
N THR A 9 -27.39 40.49 5.75
CA THR A 9 -27.37 39.50 6.84
C THR A 9 -28.02 38.18 6.41
N LEU A 10 -27.33 37.37 5.59
CA LEU A 10 -27.46 35.89 5.62
C LEU A 10 -26.38 35.22 4.74
N ARG A 11 -25.12 35.16 5.18
CA ARG A 11 -24.07 34.34 4.52
C ARG A 11 -23.18 33.58 5.51
N LEU A 12 -23.72 33.11 6.63
CA LEU A 12 -22.94 32.45 7.69
C LEU A 12 -23.44 31.06 8.10
N ALA A 13 -24.15 30.33 7.23
CA ALA A 13 -24.76 29.04 7.57
C ALA A 13 -24.38 27.88 6.63
N GLY A 14 -23.12 27.78 6.18
CA GLY A 14 -22.71 26.76 5.20
C GLY A 14 -21.40 26.01 5.48
N LEU A 15 -20.79 26.12 6.65
CA LEU A 15 -19.45 25.57 6.92
C LEU A 15 -19.43 24.57 8.09
N LEU A 16 -20.48 23.77 8.19
CA LEU A 16 -20.59 22.74 9.21
C LEU A 16 -20.63 21.37 8.55
N PHE A 17 -19.50 20.67 8.69
CA PHE A 17 -19.36 19.21 8.71
C PHE A 17 -19.48 18.45 7.37
N SER A 18 -18.49 18.63 6.51
CA SER A 18 -17.95 17.50 5.72
C SER A 18 -16.69 16.94 6.39
N LEU A 19 -16.76 16.63 7.69
CA LEU A 19 -15.75 15.74 8.27
C LEU A 19 -16.09 14.34 7.76
N PRO A 20 -15.22 13.69 6.96
CA PRO A 20 -15.41 12.26 6.73
C PRO A 20 -15.36 11.61 8.11
N PHE A 21 -16.50 11.11 8.57
CA PHE A 21 -16.53 10.12 9.64
C PHE A 21 -15.83 8.88 9.09
N SER A 22 -14.51 8.93 9.07
CA SER A 22 -13.66 7.76 8.89
C SER A 22 -13.83 6.94 10.15
N LEU A 23 -14.88 6.11 10.18
CA LEU A 23 -14.93 5.01 11.14
C LEU A 23 -13.66 4.21 10.91
N ALA A 24 -12.76 4.21 11.88
CA ALA A 24 -11.61 3.33 11.90
C ALA A 24 -12.16 1.89 11.91
N GLN A 25 -12.30 1.31 10.72
CA GLN A 25 -12.65 -0.09 10.59
C GLN A 25 -11.36 -0.85 10.86
N ARG A 26 -11.33 -1.59 11.97
CA ARG A 26 -10.21 -2.45 12.32
C ARG A 26 -9.89 -3.41 11.17
N THR A 27 -8.64 -3.49 10.75
CA THR A 27 -8.19 -4.26 9.58
C THR A 27 -7.13 -5.30 9.96
N PRO A 28 -7.43 -6.26 10.87
CA PRO A 28 -6.40 -7.14 11.45
C PRO A 28 -5.77 -8.12 10.45
N TRP A 29 -6.35 -8.26 9.25
CA TRP A 29 -5.91 -9.20 8.21
C TRP A 29 -5.38 -8.51 6.96
N GLU A 30 -5.27 -7.18 6.97
CA GLU A 30 -4.79 -6.44 5.81
C GLU A 30 -3.34 -6.78 5.46
N ASN A 31 -3.03 -6.61 4.18
CA ASN A 31 -1.67 -6.65 3.68
C ASN A 31 -1.43 -5.44 2.76
N LEU A 32 -0.27 -4.82 2.94
CA LEU A 32 0.26 -3.83 2.01
C LEU A 32 1.48 -4.44 1.32
N VAL A 33 1.43 -4.59 0.01
CA VAL A 33 2.56 -5.04 -0.80
C VAL A 33 3.22 -3.83 -1.44
N LEU A 34 4.51 -3.68 -1.21
CA LEU A 34 5.36 -2.71 -1.90
C LEU A 34 5.96 -3.44 -3.10
N ALA A 35 5.52 -3.09 -4.31
CA ALA A 35 5.81 -3.86 -5.51
C ALA A 35 6.63 -3.07 -6.54
N ASP A 36 7.49 -3.77 -7.27
CA ASP A 36 8.22 -3.29 -8.43
C ASP A 36 7.59 -3.88 -9.70
N CYS A 37 7.20 -3.03 -10.65
CA CYS A 37 6.48 -3.46 -11.85
C CYS A 37 7.27 -3.18 -13.13
N GLY A 38 7.25 -4.15 -14.05
CA GLY A 38 8.04 -4.10 -15.27
C GLY A 38 9.55 -4.18 -15.00
N ILE A 39 9.97 -5.01 -14.05
CA ILE A 39 11.40 -5.31 -13.81
C ILE A 39 12.03 -5.80 -15.12
N GLY A 40 13.23 -5.31 -15.44
CA GLY A 40 13.92 -5.59 -16.70
C GLY A 40 13.55 -4.64 -17.85
N LEU A 41 12.45 -3.89 -17.75
CA LEU A 41 11.99 -2.97 -18.79
C LEU A 41 12.45 -1.52 -18.57
N GLY A 42 12.94 -1.20 -17.36
CA GLY A 42 13.49 0.10 -17.02
C GLY A 42 15.00 0.23 -17.28
N PRO A 43 15.56 1.43 -17.05
CA PRO A 43 17.01 1.66 -17.16
C PRO A 43 17.81 0.65 -16.34
N ASN A 44 18.88 0.10 -16.94
CA ASN A 44 19.75 -0.90 -16.33
C ASN A 44 19.02 -2.16 -15.79
N GLY A 45 17.88 -2.52 -16.39
CA GLY A 45 17.07 -3.66 -15.95
C GLY A 45 16.18 -3.38 -14.72
N GLY A 46 16.06 -2.12 -14.30
CA GLY A 46 15.18 -1.73 -13.20
C GLY A 46 13.68 -1.84 -13.52
N SER A 47 12.85 -1.57 -12.51
CA SER A 47 11.39 -1.45 -12.66
C SER A 47 10.99 -0.15 -13.37
N THR A 48 9.86 -0.19 -14.08
CA THR A 48 9.26 0.97 -14.75
C THR A 48 8.25 1.72 -13.89
N SER A 49 7.59 1.04 -12.95
CA SER A 49 6.74 1.66 -11.93
C SER A 49 6.87 0.93 -10.60
N ARG A 50 6.33 1.54 -9.54
CA ARG A 50 6.33 0.99 -8.19
C ARG A 50 4.95 1.21 -7.62
N GLU A 51 4.37 0.18 -7.05
CA GLU A 51 2.99 0.23 -6.60
C GLU A 51 2.93 -0.07 -5.11
N MET A 52 2.10 0.67 -4.38
CA MET A 52 1.56 0.22 -3.11
C MET A 52 0.25 -0.50 -3.40
N ILE A 53 0.21 -1.80 -3.16
CA ILE A 53 -0.93 -2.67 -3.46
C ILE A 53 -1.56 -3.12 -2.14
N TYR A 54 -2.82 -2.79 -1.92
CA TYR A 54 -3.54 -3.06 -0.68
C TYR A 54 -4.54 -4.22 -0.84
N TYR A 55 -4.51 -5.12 0.14
CA TYR A 55 -5.40 -6.28 0.28
C TYR A 55 -6.09 -6.20 1.65
N ASP A 56 -7.41 -6.38 1.70
CA ASP A 56 -8.17 -6.47 2.95
C ASP A 56 -8.17 -7.88 3.57
N GLY A 57 -7.29 -8.75 3.06
CA GLY A 57 -7.12 -10.13 3.46
C GLY A 57 -5.86 -10.72 2.83
N ASN A 58 -5.89 -12.01 2.52
CA ASN A 58 -4.76 -12.73 1.93
C ASN A 58 -4.30 -12.13 0.58
N VAL A 59 -2.99 -12.22 0.33
CA VAL A 59 -2.34 -11.82 -0.93
C VAL A 59 -2.33 -13.01 -1.87
N TRP A 60 -1.83 -14.16 -1.41
CA TRP A 60 -1.75 -15.39 -2.21
C TRP A 60 -2.93 -16.31 -1.94
N THR A 61 -3.37 -17.00 -2.98
CA THR A 61 -4.46 -17.99 -2.88
C THR A 61 -3.99 -19.32 -2.29
N GLY A 62 -2.68 -19.60 -2.36
CA GLY A 62 -2.10 -20.92 -2.09
C GLY A 62 -2.01 -21.82 -3.33
N ASN A 63 -2.56 -21.39 -4.48
CA ASN A 63 -2.51 -22.13 -5.73
C ASN A 63 -1.34 -21.63 -6.61
N GLY A 64 -0.13 -22.06 -6.30
CA GLY A 64 1.07 -21.69 -7.06
C GLY A 64 1.41 -20.20 -6.96
N LEU A 65 1.43 -19.49 -8.11
CA LEU A 65 1.73 -18.05 -8.19
C LEU A 65 0.49 -17.16 -8.15
N GLU A 66 -0.70 -17.73 -7.96
CA GLU A 66 -1.94 -16.98 -7.99
C GLU A 66 -2.09 -16.09 -6.75
N THR A 67 -2.56 -14.86 -6.99
CA THR A 67 -2.91 -13.89 -5.96
C THR A 67 -4.38 -13.55 -6.02
N PHE A 68 -4.92 -13.11 -4.89
CA PHE A 68 -6.23 -12.49 -4.86
C PHE A 68 -6.21 -11.15 -5.61
N ARG A 69 -7.39 -10.65 -5.98
CA ARG A 69 -7.49 -9.31 -6.55
C ARG A 69 -7.25 -8.27 -5.43
N PRO A 70 -6.35 -7.29 -5.62
CA PRO A 70 -6.17 -6.24 -4.64
C PRO A 70 -7.42 -5.38 -4.53
N LYS A 71 -7.67 -4.89 -3.31
CA LYS A 71 -8.79 -4.00 -3.02
C LYS A 71 -8.52 -2.59 -3.55
N MET A 72 -7.27 -2.14 -3.46
CA MET A 72 -6.81 -0.83 -3.89
C MET A 72 -5.35 -0.89 -4.32
N MET A 73 -4.93 0.06 -5.16
CA MET A 73 -3.54 0.21 -5.57
C MET A 73 -3.26 1.67 -5.91
N VAL A 74 -2.03 2.12 -5.67
CA VAL A 74 -1.55 3.44 -6.09
C VAL A 74 -0.09 3.37 -6.52
N ASN A 75 0.22 4.10 -7.59
CA ASN A 75 1.60 4.26 -8.07
C ASN A 75 2.37 5.21 -7.16
N VAL A 76 3.58 4.80 -6.79
CA VAL A 76 4.57 5.58 -6.06
C VAL A 76 5.60 6.09 -7.06
N PRO A 77 5.55 7.39 -7.41
CA PRO A 77 6.39 7.93 -8.46
C PRO A 77 7.88 7.91 -8.07
N TRP A 78 8.73 7.72 -9.08
CA TRP A 78 10.17 7.85 -8.92
C TRP A 78 10.57 9.31 -8.74
N SER A 79 11.24 9.62 -7.63
CA SER A 79 11.74 10.97 -7.32
C SER A 79 13.26 11.11 -7.48
N GLY A 80 13.91 10.18 -8.19
CA GLY A 80 15.36 10.18 -8.42
C GLY A 80 16.11 9.01 -7.75
N SER A 81 15.46 8.30 -6.82
CA SER A 81 16.03 7.14 -6.13
C SER A 81 14.97 6.08 -5.82
N TYR A 82 15.44 4.85 -5.54
CA TYR A 82 14.55 3.72 -5.27
C TYR A 82 13.68 3.97 -4.03
N PRO A 83 12.34 3.97 -4.18
CA PRO A 83 11.44 4.62 -3.23
C PRO A 83 11.50 3.96 -1.85
N TRP A 84 11.46 2.62 -1.77
CA TRP A 84 11.19 1.94 -0.51
C TRP A 84 12.20 2.24 0.60
N GLY A 85 13.46 2.58 0.26
CA GLY A 85 14.48 2.97 1.24
C GLY A 85 14.85 4.45 1.19
N GLN A 86 13.91 5.35 0.89
CA GLN A 86 14.16 6.79 0.91
C GLN A 86 14.27 7.33 2.35
N ALA A 87 15.16 8.29 2.55
CA ALA A 87 15.29 8.98 3.83
C ALA A 87 13.97 9.72 4.15
N GLY A 88 13.44 9.49 5.35
CA GLY A 88 12.13 10.03 5.76
C GLY A 88 10.93 9.17 5.37
N GLY A 89 11.15 8.02 4.71
CA GLY A 89 10.09 7.09 4.32
C GLY A 89 9.37 7.52 3.05
N VAL A 90 8.37 6.73 2.68
CA VAL A 90 7.52 6.98 1.51
C VAL A 90 6.07 7.01 1.94
N SER A 91 5.32 7.99 1.48
CA SER A 91 3.88 8.08 1.70
C SER A 91 3.12 8.06 0.38
N ALA A 92 1.97 7.38 0.36
CA ALA A 92 1.05 7.42 -0.77
C ALA A 92 -0.40 7.42 -0.29
N THR A 93 -1.25 8.16 -1.01
CA THR A 93 -2.69 8.23 -0.74
C THR A 93 -3.40 7.19 -1.59
N MET A 94 -4.08 6.26 -0.93
CA MET A 94 -4.94 5.25 -1.56
C MET A 94 -6.19 5.90 -2.16
N PRO A 95 -6.88 5.24 -3.13
CA PRO A 95 -8.11 5.75 -3.73
C PRO A 95 -9.24 6.10 -2.76
N ASN A 96 -9.29 5.48 -1.58
CA ASN A 96 -10.25 5.79 -0.52
C ASN A 96 -9.85 6.99 0.38
N GLY A 97 -8.72 7.63 0.10
CA GLY A 97 -8.17 8.73 0.89
C GLY A 97 -7.36 8.33 2.12
N ASP A 98 -7.17 7.03 2.39
CA ASP A 98 -6.20 6.58 3.39
C ASP A 98 -4.77 6.90 2.93
N VAL A 99 -3.89 7.19 3.87
CA VAL A 99 -2.48 7.49 3.57
C VAL A 99 -1.64 6.44 4.26
N PHE A 100 -0.96 5.63 3.48
CA PHE A 100 0.07 4.73 3.98
C PHE A 100 1.41 5.44 3.97
N THR A 101 2.16 5.32 5.06
CA THR A 101 3.55 5.76 5.16
C THR A 101 4.41 4.57 5.57
N VAL A 102 5.49 4.32 4.82
CA VAL A 102 6.38 3.18 5.02
C VAL A 102 7.82 3.62 5.25
N TYR A 103 8.51 2.91 6.14
CA TYR A 103 9.92 3.09 6.43
C TYR A 103 10.60 1.73 6.33
N ILE A 104 11.55 1.58 5.40
CA ILE A 104 12.20 0.29 5.12
C ILE A 104 13.71 0.44 5.16
N ASN A 105 14.36 -0.51 5.82
CA ASN A 105 15.78 -0.79 5.68
C ASN A 105 16.01 -1.77 4.50
N ARG A 106 16.54 -1.23 3.39
CA ARG A 106 16.80 -1.97 2.14
C ARG A 106 17.90 -3.03 2.24
N ASP A 107 18.70 -3.00 3.31
CA ASP A 107 19.83 -3.92 3.48
C ASP A 107 19.39 -5.28 4.05
N ILE A 108 18.15 -5.35 4.53
CA ILE A 108 17.56 -6.57 5.05
C ILE A 108 17.21 -7.51 3.90
N LYS A 109 17.64 -8.77 4.03
CA LYS A 109 17.39 -9.83 3.04
C LYS A 109 16.11 -10.60 3.35
N ASP A 110 15.60 -11.28 2.34
CA ASP A 110 14.42 -12.12 2.48
C ASP A 110 14.64 -13.27 3.48
N PRO A 111 13.59 -13.72 4.18
CA PRO A 111 12.26 -13.11 4.32
C PRO A 111 12.16 -12.22 5.57
N HIS A 112 13.16 -11.40 5.90
CA HIS A 112 13.27 -10.80 7.25
C HIS A 112 12.55 -9.46 7.42
N ALA A 113 12.23 -9.13 8.68
CA ALA A 113 11.61 -7.86 9.06
C ALA A 113 12.51 -6.69 8.67
N ALA A 114 12.03 -5.88 7.72
CA ALA A 114 12.79 -4.80 7.09
C ALA A 114 12.31 -3.41 7.53
N GLY A 115 11.13 -3.29 8.13
CA GLY A 115 10.60 -1.99 8.53
C GLY A 115 9.13 -2.04 8.89
N ASP A 116 8.45 -0.92 8.80
CA ASP A 116 7.08 -0.74 9.28
C ASP A 116 6.27 0.16 8.36
N ALA A 117 4.95 -0.07 8.32
CA ALA A 117 3.97 0.75 7.63
C ALA A 117 2.89 1.22 8.59
N TRP A 118 2.55 2.50 8.51
CA TRP A 118 1.46 3.12 9.25
C TRP A 118 0.42 3.62 8.28
N HIS A 119 -0.83 3.61 8.69
CA HIS A 119 -1.91 4.28 7.97
C HIS A 119 -2.83 5.02 8.92
N LYS A 120 -3.61 5.96 8.38
CA LYS A 120 -4.31 6.99 9.16
C LYS A 120 -5.32 6.43 10.16
N TYR A 121 -5.86 5.24 9.89
CA TYR A 121 -6.97 4.69 10.66
C TYR A 121 -6.56 3.82 11.85
N GLU A 122 -5.36 3.22 11.84
CA GLU A 122 -4.82 2.41 12.95
C GLU A 122 -3.35 2.78 13.26
N MET A 123 -3.07 4.07 13.52
CA MET A 123 -1.70 4.56 13.79
C MET A 123 -1.00 3.88 14.99
N ASP A 124 -1.76 3.32 15.94
CA ASP A 124 -1.27 2.57 17.09
C ASP A 124 -0.91 1.10 16.77
N LYS A 125 -1.23 0.64 15.55
CA LYS A 125 -1.00 -0.72 15.08
C LYS A 125 -0.28 -0.69 13.73
N PRO A 126 1.04 -0.43 13.70
CA PRO A 126 1.78 -0.51 12.45
C PRO A 126 1.79 -1.94 11.91
N LEU A 127 1.73 -2.05 10.59
CA LEU A 127 2.00 -3.30 9.89
C LEU A 127 3.53 -3.50 9.87
N LYS A 128 3.98 -4.69 10.26
CA LYS A 128 5.40 -5.05 10.12
C LYS A 128 5.68 -5.40 8.67
N CYS A 129 6.66 -4.75 8.06
CA CYS A 129 7.10 -5.00 6.68
C CYS A 129 8.26 -5.98 6.64
N TYR A 130 8.13 -7.00 5.81
CA TYR A 130 9.15 -8.02 5.58
C TYR A 130 9.68 -7.90 4.17
N SER A 131 11.00 -8.00 3.99
CA SER A 131 11.60 -8.19 2.66
C SER A 131 11.12 -9.53 2.14
N TYR A 132 10.46 -9.55 0.99
CA TYR A 132 9.97 -10.79 0.39
C TYR A 132 9.76 -10.59 -1.11
N HIS A 133 10.67 -11.12 -1.91
CA HIS A 133 10.66 -10.98 -3.35
C HIS A 133 9.93 -12.15 -4.00
N GLN A 134 8.71 -11.89 -4.47
CA GLN A 134 7.87 -12.89 -5.12
C GLN A 134 7.34 -12.32 -6.43
N ASP A 135 7.55 -13.05 -7.52
CA ASP A 135 7.07 -12.65 -8.84
C ASP A 135 5.57 -12.84 -9.02
N ARG A 136 5.02 -12.10 -9.98
CA ARG A 136 3.63 -12.20 -10.45
C ARG A 136 2.57 -11.88 -9.40
N VAL A 137 2.84 -10.90 -8.55
CA VAL A 137 1.86 -10.43 -7.55
C VAL A 137 0.63 -9.82 -8.20
N TYR A 138 0.83 -9.03 -9.26
CA TYR A 138 -0.24 -8.37 -9.99
C TYR A 138 0.22 -8.04 -11.41
N GLN A 139 -0.72 -8.02 -12.37
CA GLN A 139 -0.45 -7.54 -13.73
C GLN A 139 -1.18 -6.20 -13.92
N LEU A 140 -0.42 -5.16 -14.27
CA LEU A 140 -0.96 -3.84 -14.59
C LEU A 140 -1.76 -3.88 -15.90
N ASP A 141 -2.61 -2.88 -16.12
CA ASP A 141 -3.44 -2.77 -17.34
C ASP A 141 -2.59 -2.67 -18.63
N ASP A 142 -1.35 -2.21 -18.52
CA ASP A 142 -0.39 -2.17 -19.62
C ASP A 142 0.37 -3.51 -19.85
N GLY A 143 -0.04 -4.57 -19.15
CA GLY A 143 0.47 -5.93 -19.26
C GLY A 143 1.74 -6.20 -18.45
N LYS A 144 2.31 -5.21 -17.76
CA LYS A 144 3.54 -5.41 -16.97
C LYS A 144 3.23 -6.17 -15.69
N TRP A 145 4.08 -7.15 -15.40
CA TRP A 145 4.03 -7.89 -14.14
C TRP A 145 4.72 -7.10 -13.02
N CYS A 146 4.12 -7.17 -11.85
CA CYS A 146 4.65 -6.70 -10.58
C CYS A 146 5.21 -7.86 -9.77
N SER A 147 6.36 -7.63 -9.14
CA SER A 147 6.94 -8.51 -8.12
C SER A 147 6.92 -7.78 -6.78
N SER A 148 6.66 -8.48 -5.69
CA SER A 148 6.80 -7.87 -4.36
C SER A 148 8.27 -7.56 -4.11
N ALA A 149 8.53 -6.46 -3.43
CA ALA A 149 9.80 -6.18 -2.75
C ALA A 149 9.63 -6.35 -1.24
N TYR A 150 8.50 -5.87 -0.71
CA TYR A 150 8.15 -6.00 0.70
C TYR A 150 6.67 -6.32 0.88
N VAL A 151 6.35 -7.06 1.93
CA VAL A 151 4.97 -7.37 2.33
C VAL A 151 4.79 -6.99 3.79
N CYS A 152 3.89 -6.03 4.03
CA CYS A 152 3.57 -5.52 5.35
C CYS A 152 2.26 -6.13 5.85
N ASN A 153 2.25 -6.61 7.10
CA ASN A 153 1.09 -7.28 7.69
C ASN A 153 1.09 -7.20 9.23
N HIS A 154 -0.04 -7.57 9.84
CA HIS A 154 -0.22 -7.62 11.31
C HIS A 154 0.12 -8.98 11.95
N ARG A 155 0.57 -9.97 11.19
CA ARG A 155 0.75 -11.36 11.66
C ARG A 155 2.00 -11.55 12.53
N GLY A 156 2.91 -10.57 12.52
CA GLY A 156 4.19 -10.67 13.24
C GLY A 156 5.16 -11.69 12.64
N ALA A 157 4.88 -12.18 11.43
CA ALA A 157 5.74 -13.07 10.66
C ALA A 157 5.72 -12.66 9.18
N PRO A 158 6.76 -13.04 8.40
CA PRO A 158 6.74 -12.86 6.97
C PRO A 158 5.53 -13.62 6.42
N TYR A 159 4.67 -12.92 5.69
CA TYR A 159 3.61 -13.61 4.98
C TYR A 159 4.24 -14.19 3.72
N VAL A 160 4.56 -15.48 3.79
CA VAL A 160 5.12 -16.25 2.68
C VAL A 160 3.96 -16.92 1.96
N LYS A 161 4.09 -17.15 0.64
CA LYS A 161 3.14 -17.99 -0.09
C LYS A 161 2.98 -19.32 0.67
N PRO A 162 1.75 -19.82 0.89
CA PRO A 162 1.59 -21.20 1.33
C PRO A 162 2.22 -22.10 0.27
N ASP A 163 3.12 -23.00 0.66
CA ASP A 163 3.71 -23.95 -0.28
C ASP A 163 2.59 -24.78 -0.90
N GLY A 164 2.28 -24.51 -2.16
CA GLY A 164 1.43 -25.39 -2.98
C GLY A 164 2.09 -26.77 -3.21
N ASP A 165 3.35 -26.92 -2.82
CA ASP A 165 4.15 -28.13 -2.98
C ASP A 165 4.20 -29.00 -1.70
N ALA A 166 3.34 -28.74 -0.70
CA ALA A 166 3.11 -29.70 0.38
C ALA A 166 2.33 -30.97 -0.07
N CYS A 167 2.27 -31.26 -1.37
CA CYS A 167 1.78 -32.53 -1.90
C CYS A 167 2.81 -33.67 -1.82
N ASP A 168 4.01 -33.47 -1.28
CA ASP A 168 5.00 -34.55 -1.09
C ASP A 168 5.27 -34.90 0.39
N ALA A 169 4.31 -34.64 1.29
CA ALA A 169 4.44 -35.05 2.69
C ALA A 169 3.17 -35.69 3.25
N LEU A 170 2.70 -36.79 2.64
CA LEU A 170 2.05 -37.97 3.25
C LEU A 170 1.98 -39.10 2.20
#